data_AF-A0A517SRF3-F1
#
_entry.id   AF-A0A517SRF3-F1
#
_cell.length_a   1.000
_cell.length_b   1.000
_cell.length_c   1.000
_cell.angle_alpha   90.00
_cell.angle_beta   90.00
_cell.angle_gamma   90.00
#
_symmetry.space_group_name_H-M   'P 1'
#
loop_
_entity.id
_entity.type
_entity.pdbx_description
1 polymer ?
#
loop_
_entity_poly.entity_id
_entity_poly.type
_entity_poly.pdbx_seq_one_letter_code
_entity_poly.pdbx_strand_id
1 'polypeptide(L)'
;MSLLIMLISAGAIIVLVKYGLLKGIDHVSEALNLSVKTRGKLTGYATSVPELVCLVAAGLHGVWEAGLWNIASSNIINVVLLIMAGIRYRQLHELLHWRFFDELFFAGLAILTPIGLMHFGLETQWYLVPLLLGLFVFYQWMDAKANKKTGEEEHPAGGNLPLGIILMITVLVAIVVVGTFLGDATAAVVNEMNLRPALAGWILGFATSIPEMITFFAVYGAAKKEGKLDGLDDTQEALDNLTGSNMSNLGFVYPVGLAVYLVAFKLFGS
;
A
#
# COMPACT_ATOMS: atom_id res chain seq x y z
N MET A 1 23.04 -5.64 13.10
CA MET A 1 22.60 -6.72 12.18
C MET A 1 21.09 -6.66 11.96
N SER A 2 20.29 -6.53 13.01
CA SER A 2 18.80 -6.53 12.95
C SER A 2 18.22 -5.46 12.02
N LEU A 3 18.72 -4.21 12.05
CA LEU A 3 18.28 -3.16 11.10
C LEU A 3 18.50 -3.56 9.63
N LEU A 4 19.63 -4.20 9.32
CA LEU A 4 19.92 -4.66 7.97
C LEU A 4 18.98 -5.79 7.56
N ILE A 5 18.72 -6.75 8.46
CA ILE A 5 17.74 -7.84 8.21
C ILE A 5 16.36 -7.25 7.97
N MET A 6 15.93 -6.26 8.78
CA MET A 6 14.65 -5.58 8.62
C MET A 6 14.52 -4.96 7.21
N LEU A 7 15.54 -4.23 6.76
CA LEU A 7 15.55 -3.61 5.43
C LEU A 7 15.62 -4.63 4.29
N ILE A 8 16.43 -5.68 4.43
CA ILE A 8 16.53 -6.75 3.43
C ILE A 8 15.20 -7.50 3.31
N SER A 9 14.54 -7.81 4.43
CA SER A 9 13.24 -8.48 4.44
C SER A 9 12.15 -7.62 3.81
N ALA A 10 12.09 -6.31 4.14
CA ALA A 10 11.17 -5.38 3.50
C ALA A 10 11.40 -5.30 1.98
N GLY A 11 12.67 -5.16 1.57
CA GLY A 11 13.05 -5.16 0.15
C GLY A 11 12.73 -6.47 -0.57
N ALA A 12 12.93 -7.61 0.10
CA ALA A 12 12.60 -8.93 -0.45
C ALA A 12 11.09 -9.09 -0.65
N ILE A 13 10.25 -8.62 0.29
CA ILE A 13 8.79 -8.62 0.12
C ILE A 13 8.38 -7.78 -1.10
N ILE A 14 8.95 -6.59 -1.26
CA ILE A 14 8.68 -5.71 -2.43
C ILE A 14 9.06 -6.42 -3.73
N VAL A 15 10.22 -7.07 -3.78
CA VAL A 15 10.68 -7.84 -4.96
C VAL A 15 9.75 -9.04 -5.24
N LEU A 16 9.35 -9.78 -4.21
CA LEU A 16 8.43 -10.91 -4.31
C LEU A 16 7.06 -10.47 -4.84
N VAL A 17 6.54 -9.35 -4.34
CA VAL A 17 5.29 -8.76 -4.84
C VAL A 17 5.45 -8.37 -6.31
N LYS A 18 6.45 -7.55 -6.63
CA LYS A 18 6.65 -6.98 -7.97
C LYS A 18 6.89 -8.04 -9.05
N TYR A 19 7.74 -9.01 -8.77
CA TYR A 19 8.17 -9.99 -9.78
C TYR A 19 7.49 -11.35 -9.65
N GLY A 20 6.78 -11.61 -8.56
CA GLY A 20 6.06 -12.85 -8.31
C GLY A 20 4.54 -12.63 -8.29
N LEU A 21 4.03 -11.95 -7.25
CA LEU A 21 2.59 -11.81 -7.02
C LEU A 21 1.88 -11.12 -8.18
N LEU A 22 2.43 -9.99 -8.67
CA LEU A 22 1.86 -9.25 -9.80
C LEU A 22 1.83 -10.10 -11.08
N LYS A 23 2.91 -10.84 -11.38
CA LYS A 23 2.94 -11.76 -12.53
C LYS A 23 1.92 -12.90 -12.40
N GLY A 24 1.69 -13.38 -11.19
CA GLY A 24 0.65 -14.36 -10.91
C GLY A 24 -0.75 -13.80 -11.21
N ILE A 25 -1.02 -12.57 -10.75
CA ILE A 25 -2.26 -11.85 -11.04
C ILE A 25 -2.43 -11.64 -12.55
N ASP A 26 -1.36 -11.32 -13.28
CA ASP A 26 -1.39 -11.17 -14.74
C ASP A 26 -1.83 -12.48 -15.42
N HIS A 27 -1.19 -13.60 -15.09
CA HIS A 27 -1.55 -14.91 -15.64
C HIS A 27 -2.99 -15.32 -15.31
N VAL A 28 -3.46 -15.09 -14.09
CA VAL A 28 -4.83 -15.40 -13.69
C VAL A 28 -5.82 -14.49 -14.42
N SER A 29 -5.52 -13.19 -14.49
CA SER A 29 -6.41 -12.20 -15.12
C SER A 29 -6.58 -12.46 -16.61
N GLU A 30 -5.50 -12.78 -17.31
CA GLU A 30 -5.51 -13.10 -18.74
C GLU A 30 -6.13 -14.48 -19.04
N ALA A 31 -6.00 -15.45 -18.13
CA ALA A 31 -6.64 -16.76 -18.30
C ALA A 31 -8.16 -16.73 -18.09
N LEU A 32 -8.62 -15.84 -17.19
CA LEU A 32 -10.04 -15.66 -16.86
C LEU A 32 -10.70 -14.53 -17.65
N ASN A 33 -9.98 -13.88 -18.58
CA ASN A 33 -10.43 -12.70 -19.31
C ASN A 33 -11.04 -11.62 -18.38
N LEU A 34 -10.37 -11.35 -17.25
CA LEU A 34 -10.82 -10.30 -16.34
C LEU A 34 -10.70 -8.93 -17.02
N SER A 35 -11.68 -8.06 -16.78
CA SER A 35 -11.62 -6.69 -17.29
C SER A 35 -10.35 -5.97 -16.82
N VAL A 36 -9.84 -5.02 -17.63
CA VAL A 36 -8.72 -4.13 -17.27
C VAL A 36 -8.94 -3.52 -15.89
N LYS A 37 -10.18 -3.10 -15.60
CA LYS A 37 -10.57 -2.52 -14.32
C LYS A 37 -10.42 -3.50 -13.16
N THR A 38 -10.84 -4.75 -13.34
CA THR A 38 -10.71 -5.79 -12.30
C THR A 38 -9.25 -6.16 -12.08
N ARG A 39 -8.48 -6.36 -13.16
CA ARG A 39 -7.03 -6.63 -13.09
C ARG A 39 -6.31 -5.49 -12.36
N GLY A 40 -6.57 -4.25 -12.76
CA GLY A 40 -6.00 -3.05 -12.14
C GLY A 40 -6.31 -2.93 -10.64
N LYS A 41 -7.52 -3.31 -10.22
CA LYS A 41 -7.86 -3.38 -8.78
C LYS A 41 -7.06 -4.46 -8.05
N LEU A 42 -6.93 -5.65 -8.63
CA LEU A 42 -6.14 -6.74 -8.03
C LEU A 42 -4.66 -6.36 -7.90
N THR A 43 -4.08 -5.75 -8.94
CA THR A 43 -2.70 -5.28 -8.90
C THR A 43 -2.51 -4.16 -7.87
N GLY A 44 -3.48 -3.23 -7.78
CA GLY A 44 -3.46 -2.17 -6.76
C GLY A 44 -3.58 -2.68 -5.32
N TYR A 45 -4.31 -3.77 -5.08
CA TYR A 45 -4.32 -4.41 -3.75
C TYR A 45 -3.01 -5.15 -3.46
N ALA A 46 -2.40 -5.75 -4.48
CA ALA A 46 -1.14 -6.44 -4.33
C ALA A 46 0.01 -5.49 -3.98
N THR A 47 -0.02 -4.23 -4.41
CA THR A 47 1.01 -3.24 -4.05
C THR A 47 0.98 -2.83 -2.59
N SER A 48 -0.15 -2.99 -1.88
CA SER A 48 -0.25 -2.74 -0.43
C SER A 48 0.11 -3.95 0.45
N VAL A 49 0.52 -5.07 -0.17
CA VAL A 49 0.96 -6.28 0.57
C VAL A 49 2.20 -6.03 1.42
N PRO A 50 3.24 -5.29 0.99
CA PRO A 50 4.39 -4.97 1.84
C PRO A 50 3.99 -4.31 3.16
N GLU A 51 3.07 -3.35 3.14
CA GLU A 51 2.55 -2.66 4.31
C GLU A 51 1.77 -3.60 5.23
N LEU A 52 0.92 -4.46 4.65
CA LEU A 52 0.18 -5.47 5.42
C LEU A 52 1.12 -6.43 6.14
N VAL A 53 2.14 -6.90 5.44
CA VAL A 53 3.14 -7.81 6.02
C VAL A 53 3.92 -7.10 7.13
N CYS A 54 4.33 -5.85 6.93
CA CYS A 54 4.98 -5.06 7.99
C CYS A 54 4.08 -4.90 9.22
N LEU A 55 2.81 -4.54 9.04
CA LEU A 55 1.85 -4.36 10.13
C LEU A 55 1.61 -5.66 10.90
N VAL A 56 1.31 -6.75 10.19
CA VAL A 56 1.03 -8.06 10.79
C VAL A 56 2.29 -8.61 11.47
N ALA A 57 3.44 -8.57 10.80
CA ALA A 57 4.69 -9.07 11.38
C ALA A 57 5.07 -8.30 12.64
N ALA A 58 5.04 -6.96 12.61
CA ALA A 58 5.33 -6.15 13.79
C ALA A 58 4.33 -6.42 14.93
N GLY A 59 3.04 -6.53 14.62
CA GLY A 59 1.99 -6.85 15.59
C GLY A 59 2.18 -8.20 16.27
N LEU A 60 2.45 -9.25 15.49
CA LEU A 60 2.65 -10.61 16.01
C LEU A 60 3.92 -10.75 16.86
N HIS A 61 4.91 -9.87 16.68
CA HIS A 61 6.14 -9.85 17.47
C HIS A 61 6.13 -8.79 18.59
N GLY A 62 4.94 -8.30 18.97
CA GLY A 62 4.76 -7.44 20.14
C GLY A 62 5.13 -5.96 19.95
N VAL A 63 5.42 -5.54 18.72
CA VAL A 63 5.78 -4.14 18.38
C VAL A 63 4.73 -3.51 17.45
N TRP A 64 3.45 -3.72 17.78
CA TRP A 64 2.28 -3.23 17.04
C TRP A 64 2.36 -1.75 16.64
N GLU A 65 2.84 -0.89 17.55
CA GLU A 65 3.01 0.54 17.29
C GLU A 65 3.95 0.82 16.09
N ALA A 66 5.01 0.03 15.91
CA ALA A 66 5.90 0.16 14.74
C ALA A 66 5.17 -0.17 13.43
N GLY A 67 4.30 -1.18 13.45
CA GLY A 67 3.45 -1.55 12.32
C GLY A 67 2.45 -0.45 11.96
N LEU A 68 1.83 0.20 12.94
CA LEU A 68 0.94 1.34 12.70
C LEU A 68 1.67 2.57 12.18
N TRP A 69 2.87 2.85 12.69
CA TRP A 69 3.69 3.91 12.15
C TRP A 69 4.18 3.60 10.73
N ASN A 70 4.37 2.34 10.34
CA ASN A 70 4.57 2.00 8.92
C ASN A 70 3.38 2.50 8.07
N ILE A 71 2.13 2.23 8.47
CA ILE A 71 0.94 2.72 7.74
C ILE A 71 0.90 4.25 7.68
N ALA A 72 1.00 4.91 8.84
CA ALA A 72 0.89 6.37 8.91
C ALA A 72 2.03 7.07 8.15
N SER A 73 3.26 6.59 8.31
CA SER A 73 4.42 7.16 7.65
C SER A 73 4.43 6.89 6.15
N SER A 74 4.06 5.70 5.66
CA SER A 74 3.92 5.46 4.22
C SER A 74 2.95 6.43 3.57
N ASN A 75 1.80 6.67 4.21
CA ASN A 75 0.82 7.63 3.69
C ASN A 75 1.37 9.06 3.60
N ILE A 76 2.14 9.50 4.60
CA ILE A 76 2.82 10.81 4.58
C ILE A 76 3.92 10.83 3.52
N ILE A 77 4.76 9.80 3.47
CA ILE A 77 5.89 9.69 2.56
C ILE A 77 5.39 9.68 1.12
N ASN A 78 4.31 8.97 0.80
CA ASN A 78 3.70 8.96 -0.54
C ASN A 78 3.28 10.37 -0.99
N VAL A 79 2.69 11.18 -0.11
CA VAL A 79 2.36 12.59 -0.43
C VAL A 79 3.64 13.39 -0.70
N VAL A 80 4.67 13.23 0.13
CA VAL A 80 5.96 13.90 -0.06
C VAL A 80 6.63 13.47 -1.37
N LEU A 81 6.59 12.18 -1.71
CA LEU A 81 7.13 11.63 -2.96
C LEU A 81 6.39 12.18 -4.18
N LEU A 82 5.06 12.28 -4.13
CA LEU A 82 4.27 12.90 -5.19
C LEU A 82 4.65 14.37 -5.39
N ILE A 83 4.77 15.12 -4.29
CA ILE A 83 5.21 16.53 -4.34
C ILE A 83 6.61 16.64 -4.95
N MET A 84 7.55 15.78 -4.56
CA MET A 84 8.89 15.76 -5.13
C MET A 84 8.88 15.44 -6.64
N ALA A 85 8.05 14.50 -7.08
CA ALA A 85 7.85 14.22 -8.50
C ALA A 85 7.26 15.45 -9.22
N GLY A 86 6.21 16.06 -8.67
CA GLY A 86 5.61 17.28 -9.20
C GLY A 86 6.61 18.44 -9.32
N ILE A 87 7.48 18.65 -8.33
CA ILE A 87 8.57 19.64 -8.41
C ILE A 87 9.56 19.28 -9.52
N ARG A 88 9.99 18.02 -9.59
CA ARG A 88 10.97 17.53 -10.56
C ARG A 88 10.51 17.66 -12.01
N TYR A 89 9.21 17.54 -12.25
CA TYR A 89 8.57 17.64 -13.57
C TYR A 89 7.83 18.98 -13.79
N ARG A 90 7.90 19.91 -12.83
CA ARG A 90 7.28 21.25 -12.85
C ARG A 90 5.74 21.26 -12.84
N GLN A 91 5.12 20.17 -12.37
CA GLN A 91 3.66 19.98 -12.26
C GLN A 91 3.07 20.30 -10.87
N LEU A 92 3.86 20.85 -9.93
CA LEU A 92 3.38 21.16 -8.57
C LEU A 92 2.12 22.05 -8.54
N HIS A 93 1.99 22.96 -9.50
CA HIS A 93 0.86 23.89 -9.57
C HIS A 93 -0.46 23.18 -9.90
N GLU A 94 -0.41 22.07 -10.64
CA GLU A 94 -1.60 21.29 -10.99
C GLU A 94 -2.18 20.56 -9.78
N LEU A 95 -1.33 20.10 -8.85
CA LEU A 95 -1.78 19.38 -7.65
C LEU A 95 -2.78 20.16 -6.80
N LEU A 96 -2.80 21.50 -6.88
CA LEU A 96 -3.72 22.37 -6.14
C LEU A 96 -4.98 22.73 -6.95
N HIS A 97 -5.15 22.17 -8.13
CA HIS A 97 -6.32 22.42 -8.95
C HIS A 97 -7.58 21.86 -8.27
N TRP A 98 -8.69 22.60 -8.32
CA TRP A 98 -9.93 22.27 -7.60
C TRP A 98 -10.51 20.90 -7.97
N ARG A 99 -10.22 20.43 -9.20
CA ARG A 99 -10.58 19.09 -9.71
C ARG A 99 -10.13 17.98 -8.77
N PHE A 100 -9.01 18.18 -8.08
CA PHE A 100 -8.33 17.16 -7.27
C PHE A 100 -8.69 17.22 -5.77
N PHE A 101 -9.74 17.96 -5.42
CA PHE A 101 -10.13 18.15 -4.03
C PHE A 101 -10.46 16.83 -3.33
N ASP A 102 -11.19 15.93 -4.01
CA ASP A 102 -11.63 14.67 -3.43
C ASP A 102 -10.43 13.75 -3.15
N GLU A 103 -9.49 13.65 -4.09
CA GLU A 103 -8.24 12.88 -3.96
C GLU A 103 -7.39 13.38 -2.79
N LEU A 104 -7.17 14.70 -2.72
CA LEU A 104 -6.42 15.31 -1.61
C LEU A 104 -7.14 15.15 -0.26
N PHE A 105 -8.46 15.24 -0.24
CA PHE A 105 -9.26 15.02 0.96
C PHE A 105 -9.09 13.59 1.48
N PHE A 106 -9.24 12.58 0.61
CA PHE A 106 -9.07 11.18 0.99
C PHE A 106 -7.62 10.85 1.37
N ALA A 107 -6.62 11.38 0.66
CA ALA A 107 -5.22 11.23 1.04
C ALA A 107 -4.93 11.85 2.42
N GLY A 108 -5.51 13.02 2.72
CA GLY A 108 -5.43 13.64 4.05
C GLY A 108 -6.12 12.80 5.12
N LEU A 109 -7.32 12.28 4.84
CA LEU A 109 -8.07 11.41 5.75
C LEU A 109 -7.29 10.12 6.08
N ALA A 110 -6.63 9.54 5.09
CA ALA A 110 -5.73 8.39 5.24
C ALA A 110 -4.51 8.64 6.13
N ILE A 111 -4.02 9.89 6.20
CA ILE A 111 -2.92 10.28 7.10
C ILE A 111 -3.44 10.55 8.51
N LEU A 112 -4.50 11.35 8.62
CA LEU A 112 -4.98 11.84 9.91
C LEU A 112 -5.66 10.75 10.75
N THR A 113 -6.34 9.79 10.11
CA THR A 113 -7.10 8.77 10.85
C THR A 113 -6.21 7.86 11.69
N PRO A 114 -5.15 7.21 11.17
CA PRO A 114 -4.28 6.37 12.01
C PRO A 114 -3.59 7.15 13.13
N ILE A 115 -3.14 8.37 12.85
CA ILE A 115 -2.49 9.25 13.84
C ILE A 115 -3.48 9.63 14.95
N GLY A 116 -4.71 10.01 14.59
CA GLY A 116 -5.75 10.32 15.55
C GLY A 116 -6.11 9.11 16.42
N LEU A 117 -6.28 7.93 15.82
CA LEU A 117 -6.57 6.70 16.56
C LEU A 117 -5.46 6.38 17.59
N MET A 118 -4.19 6.46 17.19
CA MET A 118 -3.05 6.28 18.09
C MET A 118 -3.00 7.35 19.19
N HIS A 119 -3.28 8.61 18.87
CA HIS A 119 -3.27 9.70 19.85
C HIS A 119 -4.32 9.52 20.95
N PHE A 120 -5.50 8.98 20.58
CA PHE A 120 -6.61 8.74 21.51
C PHE A 120 -6.60 7.34 22.13
N GLY A 121 -5.62 6.47 21.83
CA GLY A 121 -5.55 5.11 22.38
C GLY A 121 -6.65 4.18 21.85
N LEU A 122 -7.18 4.46 20.65
CA LEU A 122 -8.28 3.71 20.04
C LEU A 122 -7.81 2.69 19.00
N GLU A 123 -6.51 2.62 18.74
CA GLU A 123 -5.90 1.94 17.60
C GLU A 123 -6.03 0.40 17.59
N THR A 124 -6.52 -0.18 18.69
CA THR A 124 -6.71 -1.64 18.87
C THR A 124 -8.18 -2.05 19.06
N GLN A 125 -9.14 -1.17 18.81
CA GLN A 125 -10.56 -1.48 19.05
C GLN A 125 -11.18 -2.35 17.95
N TRP A 126 -11.91 -3.41 18.31
CA TRP A 126 -12.54 -4.35 17.37
C TRP A 126 -13.50 -3.68 16.37
N TYR A 127 -14.22 -2.65 16.80
CA TYR A 127 -15.18 -1.95 15.93
C TYR A 127 -14.49 -1.21 14.76
N LEU A 128 -13.18 -0.95 14.85
CA LEU A 128 -12.43 -0.33 13.76
C LEU A 128 -12.35 -1.22 12.53
N VAL A 129 -12.36 -2.55 12.69
CA VAL A 129 -12.28 -3.48 11.56
C VAL A 129 -13.43 -3.26 10.57
N PRO A 130 -14.71 -3.39 10.95
CA PRO A 130 -15.82 -3.12 10.03
C PRO A 130 -15.94 -1.64 9.66
N LEU A 131 -15.55 -0.71 10.55
CA LEU A 131 -15.63 0.74 10.28
C LEU A 131 -14.70 1.16 9.14
N LEU A 132 -13.41 0.80 9.23
CA LEU A 132 -12.40 1.17 8.23
C LEU A 132 -12.61 0.43 6.91
N LEU A 133 -13.05 -0.83 6.94
CA LEU A 133 -13.48 -1.55 5.73
C LEU A 133 -14.70 -0.88 5.08
N GLY A 134 -15.68 -0.45 5.87
CA GLY A 134 -16.85 0.29 5.39
C GLY A 134 -16.45 1.61 4.72
N LEU A 135 -15.51 2.35 5.33
CA LEU A 135 -14.92 3.56 4.75
C LEU A 135 -14.20 3.26 3.42
N PHE A 136 -13.46 2.16 3.33
CA PHE A 136 -12.79 1.77 2.08
C PHE A 136 -13.77 1.47 0.95
N VAL A 137 -14.85 0.73 1.26
CA VAL A 137 -15.93 0.45 0.30
C VAL A 137 -16.62 1.74 -0.13
N PHE A 138 -16.84 2.67 0.81
CA PHE A 138 -17.42 3.98 0.51
C PHE A 138 -16.51 4.80 -0.43
N TYR A 139 -15.21 4.85 -0.15
CA TYR A 139 -14.22 5.47 -1.03
C TYR A 139 -14.25 4.86 -2.44
N GLN A 140 -14.19 3.53 -2.55
CA GLN A 140 -14.24 2.83 -3.83
C GLN A 140 -15.53 3.11 -4.62
N TRP A 141 -16.65 3.32 -3.91
CA TRP A 141 -17.91 3.70 -4.53
C TRP A 141 -17.90 5.15 -5.04
N MET A 142 -17.32 6.08 -4.29
CA MET A 142 -17.16 7.47 -4.71
C MET A 142 -16.23 7.58 -5.92
N ASP A 143 -15.04 6.95 -5.85
CA ASP A 143 -14.07 6.94 -6.93
C ASP A 143 -14.67 6.34 -8.21
N ALA A 144 -15.36 5.21 -8.11
CA ALA A 144 -16.01 4.60 -9.27
C ALA A 144 -17.10 5.46 -9.92
N LYS A 145 -17.70 6.39 -9.17
CA LYS A 145 -18.72 7.32 -9.66
C LYS A 145 -18.11 8.56 -10.31
N ALA A 146 -17.03 9.08 -9.73
CA ALA A 146 -16.29 10.22 -10.24
C ALA A 146 -15.50 9.86 -11.52
N ASN A 147 -14.85 8.69 -11.50
CA ASN A 147 -13.95 8.21 -12.54
C ASN A 147 -14.59 7.11 -13.41
N LYS A 148 -15.69 7.45 -14.12
CA LYS A 148 -16.21 6.61 -15.21
C LYS A 148 -15.25 6.62 -16.41
N LYS A 149 -14.15 5.86 -16.34
CA LYS A 149 -13.35 5.57 -17.52
C LYS A 149 -14.17 4.68 -18.45
N THR A 150 -14.62 5.25 -19.57
CA THR A 150 -15.30 4.56 -20.67
C THR A 150 -14.26 3.83 -21.52
N GLY A 151 -14.36 2.51 -21.59
CA GLY A 151 -13.52 1.68 -22.44
C GLY A 151 -13.31 0.31 -21.82
N GLU A 152 -14.12 -0.67 -22.23
CA GLU A 152 -13.75 -2.08 -22.09
C GLU A 152 -12.71 -2.37 -23.17
N GLU A 153 -11.44 -2.09 -22.89
CA GLU A 153 -10.37 -2.63 -23.73
C GLU A 153 -10.19 -4.10 -23.36
N GLU A 154 -10.46 -4.99 -24.32
CA GLU A 154 -10.15 -6.42 -24.18
C GLU A 154 -8.64 -6.62 -24.26
N HIS A 155 -8.07 -7.29 -23.26
CA HIS A 155 -6.67 -7.72 -23.30
C HIS A 155 -6.52 -9.01 -24.10
N PRO A 156 -5.32 -9.29 -24.65
CA PRO A 156 -5.04 -10.53 -25.35
C PRO A 156 -5.29 -11.74 -24.43
N ALA A 157 -6.08 -12.69 -24.90
CA ALA A 157 -6.20 -14.01 -24.29
C ALA A 157 -4.85 -14.74 -24.35
N GLY A 158 -4.42 -15.36 -23.25
CA GLY A 158 -3.13 -16.06 -23.22
C GLY A 158 -2.58 -16.46 -21.85
N GLY A 159 -3.26 -16.12 -20.75
CA GLY A 159 -2.81 -16.49 -19.41
C GLY A 159 -2.84 -17.99 -19.14
N ASN A 160 -1.99 -18.45 -18.23
CA ASN A 160 -1.98 -19.84 -17.74
C ASN A 160 -2.49 -19.87 -16.30
N LEU A 161 -3.76 -20.27 -16.11
CA LEU A 161 -4.42 -20.24 -14.81
C LEU A 161 -3.70 -21.11 -13.75
N PRO A 162 -3.36 -22.39 -14.00
CA PRO A 162 -2.59 -23.18 -13.05
C PRO A 162 -1.25 -22.54 -12.66
N LEU A 163 -0.50 -22.03 -13.64
CA LEU A 163 0.77 -21.37 -13.38
C LEU A 163 0.59 -20.11 -12.53
N GLY A 164 -0.41 -19.29 -12.85
CA GLY A 164 -0.72 -18.07 -12.10
C GLY A 164 -1.05 -18.37 -10.65
N ILE A 165 -1.93 -19.35 -10.39
CA ILE A 165 -2.29 -19.78 -9.03
C ILE A 165 -1.08 -20.33 -8.27
N ILE A 166 -0.31 -21.23 -8.88
CA ILE A 166 0.89 -21.82 -8.25
C ILE A 166 1.90 -20.72 -7.89
N LEU A 167 2.12 -19.77 -8.82
CA LEU A 167 3.03 -18.65 -8.59
C LEU A 167 2.55 -17.77 -7.43
N MET A 168 1.26 -17.39 -7.42
CA MET A 168 0.67 -16.58 -6.35
C MET A 168 0.80 -17.29 -4.99
N ILE A 169 0.44 -18.56 -4.89
CA ILE A 169 0.52 -19.32 -3.63
C ILE A 169 1.97 -19.43 -3.16
N THR A 170 2.90 -19.80 -4.05
CA THR A 170 4.32 -19.94 -3.71
C THR A 170 4.89 -18.63 -3.20
N VAL A 171 4.55 -17.52 -3.86
CA VAL A 171 5.00 -16.18 -3.47
C VAL A 171 4.39 -15.75 -2.14
N LEU A 172 3.10 -16.01 -1.91
CA LEU A 172 2.45 -15.69 -0.64
C LEU A 172 3.08 -16.47 0.53
N VAL A 173 3.40 -17.76 0.34
CA VAL A 173 4.13 -18.55 1.33
C VAL A 173 5.52 -17.96 1.59
N ALA A 174 6.26 -17.60 0.53
CA ALA A 174 7.55 -16.95 0.67
C ALA A 174 7.45 -15.60 1.41
N ILE A 175 6.42 -14.79 1.13
CA ILE A 175 6.15 -13.53 1.81
C ILE A 175 5.88 -13.76 3.30
N VAL A 176 5.11 -14.79 3.67
CA VAL A 176 4.88 -15.14 5.09
C VAL A 176 6.18 -15.49 5.79
N VAL A 177 7.04 -16.32 5.16
CA VAL A 177 8.35 -16.69 5.70
C VAL A 177 9.26 -15.47 5.85
N VAL A 178 9.36 -14.61 4.83
CA VAL A 178 10.14 -13.36 4.92
C VAL A 178 9.53 -12.42 5.99
N GLY A 179 8.21 -12.43 6.12
CA GLY A 179 7.48 -11.68 7.14
C GLY A 179 7.85 -12.06 8.57
N THR A 180 8.13 -13.34 8.87
CA THR A 180 8.61 -13.71 10.22
C THR A 180 9.98 -13.11 10.50
N PHE A 181 10.92 -13.19 9.56
CA PHE A 181 12.24 -12.54 9.71
C PHE A 181 12.13 -11.02 9.85
N LEU A 182 11.21 -10.40 9.11
CA LEU A 182 10.92 -8.97 9.24
C LEU A 182 10.41 -8.64 10.65
N GLY A 183 9.47 -9.41 11.18
CA GLY A 183 8.88 -9.23 12.51
C GLY A 183 9.92 -9.35 13.61
N ASP A 184 10.70 -10.42 13.62
CA ASP A 184 11.82 -10.63 14.54
C ASP A 184 12.82 -9.47 14.48
N ALA A 185 13.23 -9.07 13.28
CA ALA A 185 14.18 -7.98 13.09
C ALA A 185 13.61 -6.64 13.56
N THR A 186 12.32 -6.38 13.31
CA THR A 186 11.65 -5.15 13.76
C THR A 186 11.58 -5.11 15.29
N ALA A 187 11.21 -6.23 15.92
CA ALA A 187 11.18 -6.33 17.38
C ALA A 187 12.58 -6.14 17.99
N ALA A 188 13.62 -6.72 17.39
CA ALA A 188 15.00 -6.51 17.83
C ALA A 188 15.46 -5.05 17.64
N VAL A 189 15.10 -4.41 16.52
CA VAL A 189 15.38 -2.97 16.30
C VAL A 189 14.74 -2.11 17.37
N VAL A 190 13.49 -2.38 17.74
CA VAL A 190 12.79 -1.62 18.79
C VAL A 190 13.38 -1.91 20.17
N ASN A 191 13.47 -3.19 20.55
CA ASN A 191 13.77 -3.59 21.93
C ASN A 191 15.27 -3.62 22.24
N GLU A 192 16.11 -4.14 21.33
CA GLU A 192 17.55 -4.31 21.58
C GLU A 192 18.34 -3.06 21.22
N MET A 193 17.95 -2.37 20.14
CA MET A 193 18.61 -1.10 19.75
C MET A 193 17.99 0.11 20.46
N ASN A 194 16.98 -0.09 21.32
CA ASN A 194 16.27 0.94 22.08
C ASN A 194 15.75 2.08 21.17
N LEU A 195 15.31 1.72 19.96
CA LEU A 195 14.69 2.66 19.04
C LEU A 195 13.20 2.76 19.34
N ARG A 196 12.67 3.98 19.29
CA ARG A 196 11.23 4.20 19.44
C ARG A 196 10.47 3.41 18.36
N PRO A 197 9.38 2.71 18.68
CA PRO A 197 8.57 1.98 17.68
C PRO A 197 8.21 2.85 16.48
N ALA A 198 7.88 4.12 16.72
CA ALA A 198 7.63 5.10 15.67
C ALA A 198 8.78 5.22 14.65
N LEU A 199 10.03 5.29 15.09
CA LEU A 199 11.19 5.41 14.20
C LEU A 199 11.38 4.15 13.35
N ALA A 200 11.20 2.96 13.93
CA ALA A 200 11.21 1.71 13.17
C ALA A 200 10.10 1.71 12.12
N GLY A 201 8.90 2.17 12.48
CA GLY A 201 7.78 2.34 11.56
C GLY A 201 8.07 3.31 10.43
N TRP A 202 8.73 4.45 10.68
CA TRP A 202 9.15 5.39 9.63
C TRP A 202 10.17 4.78 8.65
N ILE A 203 11.10 3.97 9.15
CA ILE A 203 12.07 3.27 8.30
C ILE A 203 11.36 2.26 7.40
N LEU A 204 10.45 1.47 7.97
CA LEU A 204 9.61 0.54 7.21
C LEU A 204 8.73 1.27 6.20
N GLY A 205 8.09 2.37 6.61
CA GLY A 205 7.22 3.15 5.75
C GLY A 205 7.95 3.74 4.54
N PHE A 206 9.18 4.20 4.75
CA PHE A 206 10.03 4.64 3.64
C PHE A 206 10.35 3.49 2.67
N ALA A 207 10.69 2.31 3.19
CA ALA A 207 10.99 1.14 2.37
C ALA A 207 9.76 0.68 1.58
N THR A 208 8.60 0.59 2.23
CA THR A 208 7.35 0.13 1.60
C THR A 208 6.78 1.14 0.60
N SER A 209 7.10 2.43 0.71
CA SER A 209 6.70 3.48 -0.26
C SER A 209 7.55 3.55 -1.56
N ILE A 210 8.57 2.68 -1.70
CA ILE A 210 9.43 2.66 -2.90
C ILE A 210 8.64 2.33 -4.20
N PRO A 211 7.70 1.37 -4.24
CA PRO A 211 6.87 1.11 -5.40
C PRO A 211 6.10 2.35 -5.87
N GLU A 212 5.47 3.08 -4.95
CA GLU A 212 4.72 4.31 -5.22
C GLU A 212 5.62 5.41 -5.77
N MET A 213 6.82 5.60 -5.20
CA MET A 213 7.82 6.50 -5.76
C MET A 213 8.09 6.19 -7.22
N ILE A 214 8.33 4.92 -7.55
CA ILE A 214 8.59 4.49 -8.93
C ILE A 214 7.41 4.84 -9.83
N THR A 215 6.18 4.59 -9.37
CA THR A 215 4.95 4.91 -10.11
C THR A 215 4.82 6.40 -10.38
N PHE A 216 4.94 7.28 -9.38
CA PHE A 216 4.78 8.73 -9.57
C PHE A 216 5.80 9.30 -10.56
N PHE A 217 7.07 8.89 -10.45
CA PHE A 217 8.11 9.32 -11.39
C PHE A 217 7.92 8.71 -12.79
N ALA A 218 7.38 7.50 -12.89
CA ALA A 218 7.07 6.87 -14.17
C ALA A 218 5.94 7.58 -14.91
N VAL A 219 4.85 7.94 -14.22
CA VAL A 219 3.70 8.67 -14.79
C VAL A 219 4.13 9.99 -15.41
N TYR A 220 4.74 10.89 -14.61
CA TYR A 220 5.23 12.17 -15.14
C TYR A 220 6.36 12.00 -16.16
N GLY A 221 7.19 10.97 -15.99
CA GLY A 221 8.25 10.61 -16.93
C GLY A 221 7.74 10.22 -18.31
N ALA A 222 6.65 9.45 -18.36
CA ALA A 222 5.97 9.06 -19.59
C ALA A 222 5.29 10.26 -20.24
N ALA A 223 4.50 11.03 -19.49
CA ALA A 223 3.86 12.25 -19.98
C ALA A 223 4.86 13.25 -20.59
N LYS A 224 6.04 13.41 -19.95
CA LYS A 224 7.14 14.22 -20.49
C LYS A 224 7.66 13.71 -21.83
N LYS A 225 7.86 12.39 -21.96
CA LYS A 225 8.36 11.79 -23.22
C LYS A 225 7.35 11.93 -24.35
N GLU A 226 6.06 11.88 -24.02
CA GLU A 226 4.96 12.02 -24.97
C GLU A 226 4.61 13.47 -25.30
N GLY A 227 5.23 14.45 -24.63
CA GLY A 227 4.93 15.87 -24.80
C GLY A 227 3.54 16.27 -24.29
N LYS A 228 3.00 15.50 -23.34
CA LYS A 228 1.65 15.67 -22.75
C LYS A 228 1.66 16.21 -21.33
N LEU A 229 2.80 16.67 -20.84
CA LEU A 229 2.85 17.45 -19.59
C LEU A 229 1.92 18.67 -19.71
N ASP A 230 1.48 19.19 -18.56
CA ASP A 230 0.58 20.35 -18.44
C ASP A 230 -0.89 20.05 -18.82
N GLY A 231 -1.25 18.76 -18.92
CA GLY A 231 -2.54 18.29 -19.37
C GLY A 231 -3.43 17.73 -18.28
N LEU A 232 -3.20 18.00 -16.99
CA LEU A 232 -3.94 17.51 -15.81
C LEU A 232 -4.12 15.98 -15.66
N ASP A 233 -4.07 15.18 -16.72
CA ASP A 233 -4.39 13.77 -16.73
C ASP A 233 -3.24 12.93 -16.14
N ASP A 234 -2.00 13.36 -16.34
CA ASP A 234 -0.82 12.77 -15.68
C ASP A 234 -0.82 13.07 -14.18
N THR A 235 -1.18 14.30 -13.81
CA THR A 235 -1.38 14.67 -12.40
C THR A 235 -2.56 13.92 -11.77
N GLN A 236 -3.67 13.75 -12.50
CA GLN A 236 -4.80 12.92 -12.07
C GLN A 236 -4.36 11.47 -11.86
N GLU A 237 -3.64 10.86 -12.81
CA GLU A 237 -3.17 9.48 -12.67
C GLU A 237 -2.22 9.33 -11.47
N ALA A 238 -1.35 10.30 -11.24
CA ALA A 238 -0.47 10.28 -10.07
C ALA A 238 -1.24 10.43 -8.74
N LEU A 239 -2.29 11.26 -8.71
CA LEU A 239 -3.18 11.44 -7.55
C LEU A 239 -4.10 10.24 -7.31
N ASP A 240 -4.60 9.59 -8.36
CA ASP A 240 -5.37 8.34 -8.29
C ASP A 240 -4.52 7.25 -7.62
N ASN A 241 -3.24 7.15 -8.02
CA ASN A 241 -2.30 6.21 -7.41
C ASN A 241 -1.99 6.56 -5.95
N LEU A 242 -1.79 7.83 -5.62
CA LEU A 242 -1.56 8.30 -4.25
C LEU A 242 -2.76 7.96 -3.36
N THR A 243 -3.96 8.38 -3.78
CA THR A 243 -5.19 8.24 -3.00
C THR A 243 -5.57 6.78 -2.87
N GLY A 244 -5.44 6.01 -3.95
CA GLY A 244 -5.66 4.56 -3.95
C GLY A 244 -4.77 3.83 -2.96
N SER A 245 -3.45 4.10 -2.98
CA SER A 245 -2.51 3.48 -2.02
C SER A 245 -2.80 3.93 -0.58
N ASN A 246 -2.97 5.23 -0.33
CA ASN A 246 -3.23 5.76 1.01
C ASN A 246 -4.56 5.25 1.60
N MET A 247 -5.63 5.20 0.81
CA MET A 247 -6.92 4.67 1.24
C MET A 247 -6.91 3.14 1.39
N SER A 248 -6.13 2.42 0.59
CA SER A 248 -5.89 0.97 0.80
C SER A 248 -5.18 0.74 2.13
N ASN A 249 -4.15 1.52 2.43
CA ASN A 249 -3.41 1.46 3.69
C ASN A 249 -4.31 1.70 4.91
N LEU A 250 -5.14 2.75 4.88
CA LEU A 250 -6.10 3.03 5.96
C LEU A 250 -7.26 2.02 6.02
N GLY A 251 -7.90 1.79 4.88
CA GLY A 251 -9.22 1.18 4.80
C GLY A 251 -9.24 -0.33 4.58
N PHE A 252 -8.11 -0.90 4.13
CA PHE A 252 -7.97 -2.34 3.90
C PHE A 252 -6.83 -2.93 4.73
N VAL A 253 -5.61 -2.42 4.57
CA VAL A 253 -4.42 -2.97 5.25
C VAL A 253 -4.56 -2.89 6.77
N TYR A 254 -4.85 -1.71 7.30
CA TYR A 254 -5.01 -1.52 8.74
C TYR A 254 -6.09 -2.44 9.33
N PRO A 255 -7.37 -2.42 8.90
CA PRO A 255 -8.38 -3.28 9.51
C PRO A 255 -8.10 -4.78 9.36
N VAL A 256 -7.53 -5.23 8.23
CA VAL A 256 -7.14 -6.65 8.07
C VAL A 256 -6.01 -7.01 9.03
N GLY A 257 -4.95 -6.19 9.11
CA GLY A 257 -3.85 -6.41 10.04
C GLY A 257 -4.29 -6.35 11.50
N LEU A 258 -5.20 -5.43 11.83
CA LEU A 258 -5.81 -5.32 13.15
C LEU A 258 -6.61 -6.57 13.50
N ALA A 259 -7.43 -7.09 12.58
CA ALA A 259 -8.18 -8.31 12.82
C ALA A 259 -7.25 -9.49 13.12
N VAL A 260 -6.17 -9.65 12.35
CA VAL A 260 -5.15 -10.69 12.59
C VAL A 260 -4.49 -10.50 13.96
N TYR A 261 -4.06 -9.28 14.28
CA TYR A 261 -3.44 -8.94 15.55
C TYR A 261 -4.36 -9.26 16.74
N LEU A 262 -5.61 -8.82 16.71
CA LEU A 262 -6.56 -9.03 17.80
C LEU A 262 -6.95 -10.51 17.99
N VAL A 263 -7.10 -11.26 16.89
CA VAL A 263 -7.32 -12.71 16.95
C VAL A 263 -6.10 -13.40 17.56
N ALA A 264 -4.89 -13.08 17.12
CA ALA A 264 -3.66 -13.67 17.64
C ALA A 264 -3.47 -13.34 19.13
N PHE A 265 -3.67 -12.09 19.52
CA PHE A 265 -3.60 -11.66 20.91
C PHE A 265 -4.59 -12.42 21.81
N LYS A 266 -5.82 -12.67 21.31
CA LYS A 266 -6.81 -13.45 22.05
C LYS A 266 -6.47 -14.94 22.15
N LEU A 267 -5.81 -15.52 21.15
CA LEU A 267 -5.45 -16.94 21.11
C LEU A 267 -4.16 -17.27 21.86
N PHE A 268 -3.18 -16.36 21.85
CA PHE A 268 -1.81 -16.63 22.30
C PHE A 268 -1.30 -15.64 23.36
N GLY A 269 -2.03 -14.57 23.67
CA GLY A 269 -1.61 -13.52 24.60
C GLY A 269 -1.82 -13.82 26.08
N SER A 270 -1.74 -15.10 26.49
CA SER A 270 -1.78 -15.53 27.91
C SER A 270 -0.41 -15.48 28.56
#